data_AF-A0A2P2D342-F1
#
_entry.id   AF-A0A2P2D342-F1
#
_cell.length_a   1.000
_cell.length_b   1.000
_cell.length_c   1.000
_cell.angle_alpha   90.00
_cell.angle_beta   90.00
_cell.angle_gamma   90.00
#
_symmetry.space_group_name_H-M   'P 1'
#
loop_
_entity.id
_entity.type
_entity.pdbx_description
1 polymer ?
#
loop_
_entity_poly.entity_id
_entity_poly.type
_entity_poly.pdbx_seq_one_letter_code
_entity_poly.pdbx_strand_id
1 'polypeptide(L)'
;MIPKFFKTGKEFRTWLSKNHKKESELLLGFYKTKSSKKGIPYGEAIDQALCFGWIDGVRKNIDEESYSARFTPRKIGSIWSRVNIKRIQELIVEGLVQESGLQAFHSEKKKTAQYSFEQEKIELPSVYKKKFQKNTKSWEFFTGQAPSYQRTAIWWVISPKREETRLKRLDILISDSQSQKRIDALNWKKKPNS
;
A
#
# COMPACT_ATOMS: atom_id res chain seq x y z
N MET A 1 -22.07 -13.10 3.41
CA MET A 1 -22.40 -11.95 4.29
C MET A 1 -23.18 -10.93 3.48
N ILE A 2 -24.31 -10.46 3.99
CA ILE A 2 -25.16 -9.47 3.31
C ILE A 2 -24.54 -8.07 3.50
N PRO A 3 -24.32 -7.28 2.44
CA PRO A 3 -23.79 -5.93 2.57
C PRO A 3 -24.71 -5.01 3.37
N LYS A 4 -24.14 -4.25 4.31
CA LYS A 4 -24.86 -3.23 5.09
C LYS A 4 -24.65 -1.86 4.49
N PHE A 5 -25.73 -1.14 4.21
CA PHE A 5 -25.69 0.22 3.67
C PHE A 5 -25.94 1.24 4.77
N PHE A 6 -25.24 2.37 4.69
CA PHE A 6 -25.41 3.51 5.58
C PHE A 6 -25.64 4.76 4.74
N LYS A 7 -26.50 5.66 5.23
CA LYS A 7 -26.83 6.91 4.53
C LYS A 7 -25.73 7.96 4.71
N THR A 8 -25.06 7.97 5.85
CA THR A 8 -24.06 8.98 6.22
C THR A 8 -22.88 8.38 6.99
N GLY A 9 -21.75 9.09 7.05
CA GLY A 9 -20.63 8.71 7.92
C GLY A 9 -20.99 8.75 9.39
N LYS A 10 -21.93 9.58 9.83
CA LYS A 10 -22.40 9.58 11.23
C LYS A 10 -23.06 8.24 11.61
N GLU A 11 -23.87 7.67 10.72
CA GLU A 11 -24.48 6.36 10.96
C GLU A 11 -23.41 5.26 11.00
N PHE A 12 -22.45 5.29 10.07
CA PHE A 12 -21.36 4.32 10.07
C PHE A 12 -20.46 4.47 11.31
N ARG A 13 -20.15 5.70 11.73
CA ARG A 13 -19.43 6.02 12.96
C ARG A 13 -20.15 5.47 14.18
N THR A 14 -21.48 5.61 14.23
CA THR A 14 -22.30 5.04 15.30
C THR A 14 -22.19 3.53 15.33
N TRP A 15 -22.20 2.87 14.17
CA TRP A 15 -21.96 1.43 14.10
C TRP A 15 -20.56 1.06 14.58
N LEU A 16 -19.51 1.75 14.13
CA LEU A 16 -18.14 1.52 14.56
C LEU A 16 -17.99 1.69 16.07
N SER A 17 -18.55 2.74 16.67
CA SER A 17 -18.47 2.96 18.12
C SER A 17 -18.96 1.77 18.95
N LYS A 18 -19.99 1.06 18.48
CA LYS A 18 -20.58 -0.10 19.17
C LYS A 18 -19.88 -1.42 18.85
N ASN A 19 -19.27 -1.53 17.67
CA ASN A 19 -18.88 -2.81 17.08
C ASN A 19 -17.39 -2.96 16.77
N HIS A 20 -16.60 -1.89 16.76
CA HIS A 20 -15.19 -1.92 16.29
C HIS A 20 -14.26 -2.87 17.04
N LYS A 21 -14.61 -3.28 18.27
CA LYS A 21 -13.89 -4.28 19.08
C LYS A 21 -14.54 -5.66 19.09
N LYS A 22 -15.79 -5.76 18.64
CA LYS A 22 -16.61 -6.99 18.71
C LYS A 22 -16.64 -7.73 17.38
N GLU A 23 -16.67 -6.99 16.29
CA GLU A 23 -16.77 -7.52 14.94
C GLU A 23 -15.38 -7.65 14.29
N SER A 24 -15.16 -8.76 13.60
CA SER A 24 -13.92 -9.03 12.87
C SER A 24 -13.94 -8.46 11.45
N GLU A 25 -15.13 -8.23 10.89
CA GLU A 25 -15.31 -7.62 9.59
C GLU A 25 -16.71 -7.01 9.45
N LEU A 26 -16.86 -6.15 8.45
CA LEU A 26 -18.13 -5.61 7.96
C LEU A 26 -18.09 -5.58 6.45
N LEU A 27 -19.10 -6.14 5.79
CA LEU A 27 -19.30 -5.88 4.36
C LEU A 27 -20.15 -4.61 4.20
N LEU A 28 -19.50 -3.50 3.85
CA LEU A 28 -20.14 -2.21 3.68
C LEU A 28 -20.62 -2.05 2.24
N GLY A 29 -21.89 -1.70 2.04
CA GLY A 29 -22.49 -1.44 0.74
C GLY A 29 -22.43 0.04 0.35
N PHE A 30 -22.25 0.30 -0.93
CA PHE A 30 -22.16 1.61 -1.55
C PHE A 30 -22.99 1.67 -2.83
N TYR A 31 -23.57 2.82 -3.11
CA TYR A 31 -24.22 3.10 -4.39
C TYR A 31 -23.22 3.73 -5.37
N LYS A 32 -23.28 3.29 -6.63
CA LYS A 32 -22.50 3.87 -7.74
C LYS A 32 -23.08 5.24 -8.09
N THR A 33 -22.26 6.08 -8.71
CA THR A 33 -22.64 7.43 -9.13
C THR A 33 -23.84 7.48 -10.07
N LYS A 34 -24.08 6.40 -10.85
CA LYS A 34 -25.24 6.28 -11.74
C LYS A 34 -26.55 5.90 -11.03
N SER A 35 -26.50 5.49 -9.76
CA SER A 35 -27.72 5.15 -9.02
C SER A 35 -28.41 6.42 -8.53
N SER A 36 -29.73 6.40 -8.51
CA SER A 36 -30.54 7.44 -7.85
C SER A 36 -30.49 7.36 -6.32
N LYS A 37 -29.98 6.24 -5.77
CA LYS A 37 -29.88 6.01 -4.33
C LYS A 37 -28.66 6.72 -3.76
N LYS A 38 -28.84 7.36 -2.62
CA LYS A 38 -27.77 8.02 -1.86
C LYS A 38 -27.28 7.13 -0.73
N GLY A 39 -25.98 7.20 -0.47
CA GLY A 39 -25.33 6.51 0.65
C GLY A 39 -24.05 7.24 1.04
N ILE A 40 -23.39 6.72 2.07
CA ILE A 40 -22.10 7.23 2.52
C ILE A 40 -21.09 7.29 1.36
N PRO A 41 -20.45 8.43 1.09
CA PRO A 41 -19.35 8.54 0.15
C PRO A 41 -18.19 7.64 0.59
N TYR A 42 -17.50 7.01 -0.37
CA TYR A 42 -16.41 6.09 -0.05
C TYR A 42 -15.32 6.73 0.82
N GLY A 43 -14.92 7.98 0.49
CA GLY A 43 -13.93 8.72 1.27
C GLY A 43 -14.34 8.92 2.73
N GLU A 44 -15.61 9.29 2.97
CA GLU A 44 -16.15 9.45 4.32
C GLU A 44 -16.15 8.10 5.08
N ALA A 45 -16.44 6.98 4.39
CA ALA A 45 -16.32 5.65 5.00
C ALA A 45 -14.88 5.32 5.40
N ILE A 46 -13.89 5.67 4.58
CA ILE A 46 -12.47 5.51 4.93
C ILE A 46 -12.13 6.36 6.15
N ASP A 47 -12.52 7.63 6.19
CA ASP A 47 -12.24 8.52 7.31
C ASP A 47 -12.78 7.97 8.63
N GLN A 48 -14.04 7.52 8.62
CA GLN A 48 -14.62 6.88 9.80
C GLN A 48 -13.89 5.58 10.16
N ALA A 49 -13.54 4.74 9.18
CA ALA A 49 -12.80 3.52 9.48
C ALA A 49 -11.42 3.82 10.12
N LEU A 50 -10.67 4.79 9.59
CA LEU A 50 -9.38 5.21 10.13
C LEU A 50 -9.50 5.70 11.58
N CYS A 51 -10.55 6.47 11.90
CA CYS A 51 -10.81 6.96 13.26
C CYS A 51 -10.93 5.83 14.29
N PHE A 52 -11.30 4.62 13.87
CA PHE A 52 -11.47 3.46 14.76
C PHE A 52 -10.39 2.38 14.58
N GLY A 53 -9.39 2.62 13.73
CA GLY A 53 -8.32 1.64 13.46
C GLY A 53 -8.74 0.53 12.50
N TRP A 54 -9.72 0.79 11.65
CA TRP A 54 -10.23 -0.11 10.62
C TRP A 54 -9.72 0.29 9.23
N ILE A 55 -9.82 -0.62 8.27
CA ILE A 55 -9.42 -0.39 6.87
C ILE A 55 -10.38 -1.11 5.92
N ASP A 56 -10.54 -0.55 4.73
CA ASP A 56 -11.16 -1.21 3.58
C ASP A 56 -10.24 -2.28 2.96
N GLY A 57 -10.88 -3.19 2.23
CA GLY A 57 -10.24 -4.22 1.44
C GLY A 57 -10.84 -4.30 0.04
N VAL A 58 -10.89 -5.51 -0.50
CA VAL A 58 -11.33 -5.74 -1.88
C VAL A 58 -12.79 -5.32 -2.06
N ARG A 59 -13.03 -4.55 -3.13
CA ARG A 59 -14.37 -4.18 -3.57
C ARG A 59 -14.98 -5.26 -4.44
N LYS A 60 -16.29 -5.48 -4.33
CA LYS A 60 -17.05 -6.42 -5.15
C LYS A 60 -18.34 -5.77 -5.65
N ASN A 61 -18.61 -5.90 -6.94
CA ASN A 61 -19.91 -5.51 -7.48
C ASN A 61 -21.01 -6.38 -6.86
N ILE A 62 -22.14 -5.75 -6.55
CA ILE A 62 -23.35 -6.45 -6.09
C ILE A 62 -24.32 -6.54 -7.26
N ASP A 63 -24.63 -5.39 -7.86
CA ASP A 63 -25.56 -5.26 -8.98
C ASP A 63 -25.15 -4.08 -9.87
N GLU A 64 -26.04 -3.64 -10.76
CA GLU A 64 -25.79 -2.51 -11.64
C GLU A 64 -25.57 -1.20 -10.89
N GLU A 65 -26.29 -0.97 -9.80
CA GLU A 65 -26.36 0.28 -9.04
C GLU A 65 -25.43 0.31 -7.83
N SER A 66 -24.92 -0.84 -7.38
CA SER A 66 -24.26 -0.96 -6.09
C SER A 66 -23.04 -1.87 -6.10
N TYR A 67 -22.16 -1.64 -5.13
CA TYR A 67 -20.98 -2.45 -4.85
C TYR A 67 -20.76 -2.50 -3.34
N SER A 68 -19.93 -3.43 -2.88
CA SER A 68 -19.49 -3.50 -1.50
C SER A 68 -17.99 -3.38 -1.38
N ALA A 69 -17.52 -3.00 -0.21
CA ALA A 69 -16.14 -3.20 0.21
C ALA A 69 -16.14 -3.84 1.60
N ARG A 70 -15.21 -4.77 1.81
CA ARG A 70 -15.01 -5.35 3.14
C ARG A 70 -14.20 -4.38 4.00
N PHE A 71 -14.65 -4.11 5.21
CA PHE A 71 -13.95 -3.35 6.22
C PHE A 71 -13.56 -4.27 7.37
N THR A 72 -12.34 -4.16 7.86
CA THR A 72 -11.82 -4.99 8.96
C THR A 72 -10.99 -4.15 9.92
N PRO A 73 -10.86 -4.55 11.20
CA PRO A 73 -9.82 -4.03 12.07
C PRO A 73 -8.44 -4.17 11.41
N ARG A 74 -7.60 -3.14 11.49
CA ARG A 74 -6.22 -3.24 11.02
C ARG A 74 -5.45 -4.22 11.90
N LYS A 75 -4.73 -5.15 11.26
CA LYS A 75 -3.75 -5.97 11.96
C LYS A 75 -2.65 -5.07 12.53
N ILE A 76 -2.25 -5.36 13.77
CA ILE A 76 -1.17 -4.65 14.46
C ILE A 76 0.09 -4.68 13.60
N GLY A 77 0.65 -3.50 13.32
CA GLY A 77 1.84 -3.35 12.49
C GLY A 77 1.66 -3.71 11.01
N SER A 78 0.44 -3.61 10.49
CA SER A 78 0.19 -3.56 9.03
C SER A 78 0.70 -2.25 8.45
N ILE A 79 1.17 -2.28 7.20
CA ILE A 79 1.69 -1.09 6.50
C ILE A 79 0.53 -0.11 6.23
N TRP A 80 0.82 1.19 6.35
CA TRP A 80 -0.09 2.26 5.99
C TRP A 80 0.33 2.90 4.66
N SER A 81 -0.64 3.19 3.80
CA SER A 81 -0.38 3.97 2.60
C SER A 81 -0.10 5.42 2.98
N ARG A 82 0.71 6.13 2.19
CA ARG A 82 1.00 7.56 2.41
C ARG A 82 -0.29 8.40 2.49
N VAL A 83 -1.30 8.05 1.70
CA VAL A 83 -2.61 8.71 1.70
C VAL A 83 -3.32 8.52 3.04
N ASN A 84 -3.34 7.29 3.58
CA ASN A 84 -4.01 7.02 4.85
C ASN A 84 -3.23 7.60 6.04
N ILE A 85 -1.89 7.64 5.98
CA ILE A 85 -1.05 8.32 6.99
C ILE A 85 -1.39 9.80 7.04
N LYS A 86 -1.38 10.47 5.88
CA LYS A 86 -1.75 11.88 5.80
C LYS A 86 -3.16 12.10 6.34
N ARG A 87 -4.12 11.26 5.92
CA ARG A 87 -5.52 11.43 6.31
C ARG A 87 -5.74 11.22 7.81
N ILE A 88 -5.14 10.19 8.42
CA ILE A 88 -5.29 10.01 9.87
C ILE A 88 -4.61 11.12 10.66
N GLN A 89 -3.51 11.70 10.18
CA GLN A 89 -2.89 12.87 10.82
C GLN A 89 -3.82 14.08 10.83
N GLU A 90 -4.50 14.36 9.72
CA GLU A 90 -5.53 15.41 9.63
C GLU A 90 -6.67 15.14 10.62
N LEU A 91 -7.19 13.89 10.65
CA LEU A 91 -8.27 13.49 11.56
C LEU A 91 -7.86 13.56 13.05
N ILE A 92 -6.59 13.35 13.36
CA ILE A 92 -6.05 13.53 14.73
C ILE A 92 -6.08 15.00 15.12
N VAL A 93 -5.65 15.89 14.22
CA VAL A 93 -5.69 17.35 14.45
C VAL A 93 -7.14 17.83 14.63
N GLU A 94 -8.08 17.25 13.89
CA GLU A 94 -9.52 17.52 14.01
C GLU A 94 -10.16 16.91 15.29
N GLY A 95 -9.41 16.12 16.09
CA GLY A 95 -9.92 15.50 17.32
C GLY A 95 -10.96 14.39 17.09
N LEU A 96 -11.02 13.84 15.88
CA LEU A 96 -12.03 12.85 15.49
C LEU A 96 -11.60 11.40 15.74
N VAL A 97 -10.30 11.14 15.89
CA VAL A 97 -9.77 9.78 16.03
C VAL A 97 -10.01 9.25 17.45
N GLN A 98 -10.46 8.00 17.54
CA GLN A 98 -10.65 7.29 18.80
C GLN A 98 -9.35 6.60 19.22
N GLU A 99 -9.27 6.19 20.50
CA GLU A 99 -8.12 5.49 21.06
C GLU A 99 -7.68 4.27 20.22
N SER A 100 -8.62 3.50 19.68
CA SER A 100 -8.29 2.35 18.81
C SER A 100 -7.65 2.75 17.49
N GLY A 101 -8.04 3.90 16.92
CA GLY A 101 -7.41 4.46 15.73
C GLY A 101 -5.99 4.97 16.01
N LEU A 102 -5.79 5.65 17.14
CA LEU A 102 -4.46 6.10 17.60
C LEU A 102 -3.52 4.93 17.83
N GLN A 103 -3.98 3.88 18.52
CA GLN A 103 -3.19 2.68 18.77
C GLN A 103 -2.78 1.98 17.46
N ALA A 104 -3.72 1.84 16.51
CA ALA A 104 -3.43 1.27 15.21
C ALA A 104 -2.35 2.07 14.46
N PHE A 105 -2.44 3.40 14.49
CA PHE A 105 -1.47 4.30 13.86
C PHE A 105 -0.09 4.28 14.53
N HIS A 106 -0.03 4.34 15.86
CA HIS A 106 1.24 4.31 16.58
C HIS A 106 1.95 2.95 16.50
N SER A 107 1.19 1.85 16.37
CA SER A 107 1.77 0.54 16.13
C SER A 107 2.52 0.46 14.79
N GLU A 108 2.08 1.25 13.79
CA GLU A 108 2.82 1.43 12.55
C GLU A 108 4.08 2.23 12.80
N LYS A 109 4.02 3.40 13.45
CA LYS A 109 5.22 4.22 13.73
C LYS A 109 6.34 3.47 14.45
N LYS A 110 6.04 2.50 15.32
CA LYS A 110 7.08 1.66 15.95
C LYS A 110 7.81 0.76 14.94
N LYS A 111 7.09 0.17 13.98
CA LYS A 111 7.70 -0.57 12.87
C LYS A 111 8.32 0.38 11.85
N THR A 112 7.64 1.46 11.50
CA THR A 112 8.13 2.45 10.56
C THR A 112 9.37 3.11 11.11
N ALA A 113 9.53 3.44 12.39
CA ALA A 113 10.82 3.87 12.96
C ALA A 113 11.92 2.79 12.83
N GLN A 114 11.54 1.51 12.86
CA GLN A 114 12.43 0.38 12.56
C GLN A 114 12.71 0.19 11.05
N TYR A 115 11.91 0.81 10.16
CA TYR A 115 12.04 0.80 8.69
C TYR A 115 12.41 2.18 8.08
N SER A 116 12.32 3.27 8.84
CA SER A 116 12.41 4.68 8.42
C SER A 116 13.73 5.31 8.81
N PHE A 117 14.70 4.47 9.17
CA PHE A 117 16.09 4.86 8.97
C PHE A 117 16.37 5.19 7.49
N GLU A 118 15.54 4.77 6.53
CA GLU A 118 15.77 5.04 5.11
C GLU A 118 14.47 5.33 4.33
N GLN A 119 14.04 6.60 4.29
CA GLN A 119 13.53 7.17 3.03
C GLN A 119 14.57 8.12 2.44
N GLU A 120 15.85 7.75 2.57
CA GLU A 120 16.85 8.20 1.62
C GLU A 120 16.44 7.73 0.23
N LYS A 121 16.83 8.48 -0.80
CA LYS A 121 16.68 8.05 -2.18
C LYS A 121 17.12 6.59 -2.27
N ILE A 122 16.26 5.70 -2.76
CA ILE A 122 16.62 4.30 -3.00
C ILE A 122 17.74 4.31 -4.04
N GLU A 123 18.97 4.27 -3.55
CA GLU A 123 20.20 4.31 -4.30
C GLU A 123 20.96 3.00 -4.08
N LEU A 124 21.77 2.63 -5.06
CA LEU A 124 22.67 1.50 -4.87
C LEU A 124 23.72 1.88 -3.83
N PRO A 125 23.99 1.02 -2.83
CA PRO A 125 25.17 1.15 -1.99
C PRO A 125 26.42 1.40 -2.83
N SER A 126 27.30 2.27 -2.34
CA SER A 126 28.48 2.74 -3.09
C SER A 126 29.33 1.59 -3.64
N VAL A 127 29.44 0.48 -2.89
CA VAL A 127 30.14 -0.75 -3.30
C VAL A 127 29.50 -1.38 -4.54
N TYR A 128 28.17 -1.52 -4.55
CA TYR A 128 27.43 -2.08 -5.67
C TYR A 128 27.46 -1.17 -6.88
N LYS A 129 27.33 0.14 -6.67
CA LYS A 129 27.43 1.15 -7.72
C LYS A 129 28.79 1.06 -8.42
N LYS A 130 29.90 0.98 -7.67
CA LYS A 130 31.24 0.79 -8.24
C LYS A 130 31.34 -0.49 -9.06
N LYS A 131 30.79 -1.62 -8.56
CA LYS A 131 30.78 -2.89 -9.31
C LYS A 131 29.97 -2.79 -10.61
N PHE A 132 28.82 -2.12 -10.58
CA PHE A 132 27.98 -1.90 -11.75
C PHE A 132 28.70 -0.99 -12.78
N GLN A 133 29.29 0.11 -12.31
CA GLN A 133 30.01 1.08 -13.15
C GLN A 133 31.27 0.52 -13.82
N LYS A 134 31.84 -0.61 -13.34
CA LYS A 134 32.92 -1.31 -14.06
C LYS A 134 32.50 -1.79 -15.45
N ASN A 135 31.19 -2.00 -15.66
CA ASN A 135 30.65 -2.31 -16.97
C ASN A 135 29.93 -1.08 -17.54
N THR A 136 30.68 -0.27 -18.28
CA THR A 136 30.20 1.01 -18.83
C THR A 136 28.94 0.82 -19.67
N LYS A 137 28.91 -0.22 -20.53
CA LYS A 137 27.74 -0.52 -21.38
C LYS A 137 26.49 -0.83 -20.55
N SER A 138 26.62 -1.67 -19.52
CA SER A 138 25.51 -1.96 -18.62
C SER A 138 25.04 -0.73 -17.86
N TRP A 139 25.97 0.12 -17.41
CA TRP A 139 25.66 1.33 -16.67
C TRP A 139 24.93 2.38 -17.50
N GLU A 140 25.37 2.61 -18.74
CA GLU A 140 24.72 3.53 -19.69
C GLU A 140 23.30 3.05 -20.04
N PHE A 141 23.13 1.77 -20.35
CA PHE A 141 21.80 1.22 -20.63
C PHE A 141 20.86 1.40 -19.43
N PHE A 142 21.34 1.10 -18.22
CA PHE A 142 20.55 1.19 -16.99
C PHE A 142 20.14 2.63 -16.66
N THR A 143 21.10 3.56 -16.72
CA THR A 143 20.86 4.99 -16.44
C THR A 143 20.00 5.67 -17.50
N GLY A 144 19.96 5.14 -18.73
CA GLY A 144 19.04 5.55 -19.78
C GLY A 144 17.59 5.03 -19.63
N GLN A 145 17.31 4.11 -18.71
CA GLN A 145 15.94 3.62 -18.48
C GLN A 145 15.07 4.64 -17.76
N ALA A 146 13.74 4.48 -17.84
CA ALA A 146 12.80 5.32 -17.10
C ALA A 146 13.10 5.31 -15.58
N PRO A 147 12.98 6.44 -14.85
CA PRO A 147 13.27 6.51 -13.41
C PRO A 147 12.48 5.50 -12.56
N SER A 148 11.28 5.11 -13.00
CA SER A 148 10.46 4.08 -12.37
C SER A 148 11.10 2.69 -12.44
N TYR A 149 11.67 2.32 -13.60
CA TYR A 149 12.40 1.07 -13.76
C TYR A 149 13.67 1.07 -12.93
N GLN A 150 14.45 2.16 -12.97
CA GLN A 150 15.69 2.28 -12.20
C GLN A 150 15.43 2.07 -10.71
N ARG A 151 14.44 2.75 -10.14
CA ARG A 151 14.04 2.57 -8.73
C ARG A 151 13.64 1.13 -8.41
N THR A 152 12.83 0.54 -9.27
CA THR A 152 12.33 -0.83 -9.07
C THR A 152 13.45 -1.86 -9.12
N ALA A 153 14.40 -1.70 -10.05
CA ALA A 153 15.57 -2.55 -10.16
C ALA A 153 16.54 -2.39 -8.98
N ILE A 154 16.81 -1.16 -8.53
CA ILE A 154 17.65 -0.92 -7.34
C ILE A 154 17.00 -1.56 -6.12
N TRP A 155 15.70 -1.33 -5.91
CA TRP A 155 14.98 -1.94 -4.79
C TRP A 155 14.99 -3.47 -4.87
N TRP A 156 14.83 -4.05 -6.06
CA TRP A 156 14.94 -5.50 -6.27
C TRP A 156 16.32 -6.03 -5.86
N VAL A 157 17.40 -5.30 -6.13
CA VAL A 157 18.75 -5.67 -5.70
C VAL A 157 18.92 -5.56 -4.17
N ILE A 158 18.49 -4.46 -3.55
CA ILE A 158 18.82 -4.18 -2.13
C ILE A 158 17.81 -4.75 -1.11
N SER A 159 16.58 -5.04 -1.52
CA SER A 159 15.50 -5.50 -0.63
C SER A 159 15.72 -6.85 0.07
N PRO A 160 16.46 -7.85 -0.48
CA PRO A 160 16.76 -9.08 0.25
C PRO A 160 17.57 -8.81 1.52
N LYS A 161 17.33 -9.60 2.58
CA LYS A 161 18.08 -9.47 3.84
C LYS A 161 19.49 -10.09 3.79
N ARG A 162 19.72 -11.05 2.89
CA ARG A 162 21.00 -11.78 2.77
C ARG A 162 21.88 -11.14 1.72
N GLU A 163 23.13 -10.85 2.08
CA GLU A 163 24.13 -10.22 1.21
C GLU A 163 24.38 -11.03 -0.07
N GLU A 164 24.50 -12.35 0.03
CA GLU A 164 24.66 -13.24 -1.11
C GLU A 164 23.53 -13.10 -2.14
N THR A 165 22.29 -12.89 -1.67
CA THR A 165 21.13 -12.72 -2.57
C THR A 165 21.18 -11.37 -3.27
N ARG A 166 21.63 -10.32 -2.57
CA ARG A 166 21.82 -8.98 -3.17
C ARG A 166 22.87 -9.03 -4.26
N LEU A 167 24.02 -9.67 -4.01
CA LEU A 167 25.09 -9.82 -4.99
C LEU A 167 24.64 -10.59 -6.24
N LYS A 168 23.93 -11.72 -6.06
CA LYS A 168 23.36 -12.47 -7.20
C LYS A 168 22.41 -11.62 -8.04
N ARG A 169 21.53 -10.84 -7.40
CA ARG A 169 20.62 -9.92 -8.11
C ARG A 169 21.35 -8.78 -8.81
N LEU A 170 22.41 -8.25 -8.19
CA LEU A 170 23.27 -7.24 -8.81
C LEU A 170 23.94 -7.80 -10.07
N ASP A 171 24.45 -9.02 -10.03
CA ASP A 171 25.09 -9.66 -11.19
C ASP A 171 24.08 -9.91 -12.34
N ILE A 172 22.85 -10.32 -12.01
CA ILE A 172 21.76 -10.42 -12.99
C ILE A 172 21.46 -9.05 -13.61
N LEU A 173 21.31 -8.00 -12.80
CA LEU A 173 21.05 -6.65 -13.29
C LEU A 173 22.16 -6.16 -14.24
N ILE A 174 23.43 -6.42 -13.91
CA ILE A 174 24.58 -6.06 -14.74
C ILE A 174 24.55 -6.84 -16.07
N SER A 175 24.32 -8.15 -16.02
CA SER A 175 24.28 -9.03 -17.19
C SER A 175 23.14 -8.70 -18.15
N ASP A 176 21.93 -8.50 -17.62
CA ASP A 176 20.76 -8.14 -18.42
C ASP A 176 20.94 -6.75 -19.03
N SER A 177 21.44 -5.78 -18.26
CA SER A 177 21.73 -4.44 -18.76
C SER A 177 22.83 -4.45 -19.83
N GLN A 178 23.83 -5.33 -19.69
CA GLN A 178 24.87 -5.52 -20.72
C GLN A 178 24.27 -6.01 -22.04
N SER A 179 23.26 -6.87 -21.92
CA SER A 179 22.50 -7.43 -23.04
C SER A 179 21.40 -6.48 -23.54
N GLN A 180 21.35 -5.24 -23.03
CA GLN A 180 20.32 -4.24 -23.32
C GLN A 180 18.89 -4.73 -23.05
N LYS A 181 18.74 -5.58 -22.04
CA LYS A 181 17.45 -6.14 -21.59
C LYS A 181 17.09 -5.61 -20.21
N ARG A 182 15.79 -5.45 -19.99
CA ARG A 182 15.25 -5.24 -18.64
C ARG A 182 15.18 -6.58 -17.92
N ILE A 183 15.34 -6.55 -16.59
CA ILE A 183 15.26 -7.76 -15.76
C ILE A 183 13.90 -8.43 -15.96
N ASP A 184 13.90 -9.70 -16.38
CA ASP A 184 12.68 -10.45 -16.63
C ASP A 184 11.84 -10.66 -15.37
N ALA A 185 12.47 -10.78 -14.21
CA ALA A 185 11.78 -10.83 -12.92
C ALA A 185 10.98 -9.56 -12.58
N LEU A 186 11.22 -8.45 -13.30
CA LEU A 186 10.47 -7.20 -13.19
C LEU A 186 9.45 -7.00 -14.32
N ASN A 187 9.51 -7.85 -15.36
CA ASN A 187 8.52 -7.88 -16.43
C ASN A 187 7.29 -8.65 -15.94
N TRP A 188 6.36 -7.94 -15.32
CA TRP A 188 5.03 -8.48 -15.03
C TRP A 188 4.28 -8.76 -16.34
N LYS A 189 4.40 -9.97 -16.88
CA LYS A 189 3.37 -10.50 -17.78
C LYS A 189 2.27 -11.08 -16.91
N LYS A 190 1.04 -10.58 -17.04
CA LYS A 190 -0.17 -11.28 -16.55
C LYS A 190 -0.04 -12.73 -17.03
N LYS A 191 0.00 -13.70 -16.11
CA LYS A 191 -0.29 -15.09 -16.50
C LYS A 191 -1.67 -15.07 -17.17
N PRO A 192 -1.82 -15.60 -18.41
CA PRO A 192 -3.15 -15.86 -18.93
C PRO A 192 -3.82 -16.84 -17.95
N ASN A 193 -5.06 -16.54 -17.56
CA ASN A 193 -5.86 -17.47 -16.79
C ASN A 193 -6.03 -18.74 -17.64
N SER A 194 -5.39 -19.83 -17.23
CA SER A 194 -5.73 -21.20 -17.65
C SER A 194 -6.90 -21.69 -16.82
#